data_AF-A0A2L0EVI6-F1
#
_entry.id   AF-A0A2L0EVI6-F1
#
_cell.length_a   1.000
_cell.length_b   1.000
_cell.length_c   1.000
_cell.angle_alpha   90.00
_cell.angle_beta   90.00
_cell.angle_gamma   90.00
#
_symmetry.space_group_name_H-M   'P 1'
#
loop_
_entity.id
_entity.type
_entity.pdbx_description
1 polymer ?
#
loop_
_entity_poly.entity_id
_entity_poly.type
_entity_poly.pdbx_seq_one_letter_code
_entity_poly.pdbx_strand_id
1 'polypeptide(L)'
;MDKKILAATLLQALALAHAEQRAETLDTLVERLRVRRKDVRDTLTVLHRQGMVDVLRMRLTLSGFAIGSALIGQTLPALRAAPRSAIAAA
;
A
#
# COMPACT_ATOMS: atom_id res chain seq x y z
N MET A 1 9.70 -10.14 4.40
CA MET A 1 8.48 -9.37 4.73
C MET A 1 7.28 -10.18 4.27
N ASP A 2 6.21 -10.23 5.04
CA ASP A 2 4.99 -10.95 4.64
C ASP A 2 4.23 -10.13 3.58
N LYS A 3 4.08 -10.71 2.38
CA LYS A 3 3.44 -10.05 1.24
C LYS A 3 1.94 -9.87 1.43
N LYS A 4 1.28 -10.75 2.19
CA LYS A 4 -0.17 -10.66 2.45
C LYS A 4 -0.46 -9.51 3.40
N ILE A 5 0.37 -9.37 4.45
CA ILE A 5 0.26 -8.25 5.38
C ILE A 5 0.54 -6.94 4.62
N LEU A 6 1.60 -6.88 3.81
CA LEU A 6 1.89 -5.68 3.01
C LEU A 6 0.75 -5.32 2.05
N ALA A 7 0.15 -6.30 1.37
CA ALA A 7 -0.99 -6.06 0.50
C ALA A 7 -2.20 -5.50 1.27
N ALA A 8 -2.56 -6.11 2.41
CA ALA A 8 -3.64 -5.63 3.25
C ALA A 8 -3.38 -4.20 3.77
N THR A 9 -2.15 -3.93 4.23
CA THR A 9 -1.76 -2.60 4.69
C THR A 9 -1.81 -1.59 3.55
N LEU A 10 -1.35 -1.92 2.34
CA LEU A 10 -1.43 -1.01 1.18
C LEU A 10 -2.88 -0.69 0.79
N LEU A 11 -3.76 -1.69 0.76
CA LEU A 11 -5.19 -1.48 0.46
C LEU A 11 -5.86 -0.58 1.49
N GLN A 12 -5.64 -0.84 2.78
CA GLN A 12 -6.14 0.01 3.87
C GLN A 12 -5.60 1.45 3.76
N ALA A 13 -4.29 1.57 3.52
CA ALA A 13 -3.57 2.83 3.45
C ALA A 13 -4.02 3.71 2.27
N LEU A 14 -4.31 3.10 1.12
CA LEU A 14 -4.89 3.78 -0.06
C LEU A 14 -6.37 4.12 0.14
N ALA A 15 -7.15 3.25 0.80
CA ALA A 15 -8.56 3.50 1.07
C ALA A 15 -8.75 4.68 2.03
N LEU A 16 -7.91 4.77 3.07
CA LEU A 16 -7.88 5.89 3.99
C LEU A 16 -7.52 7.19 3.28
N ALA A 17 -6.48 7.18 2.43
CA ALA A 17 -6.11 8.36 1.66
C ALA A 17 -7.24 8.81 0.71
N HIS A 18 -7.96 7.87 0.11
CA HIS A 18 -9.10 8.18 -0.73
C HIS A 18 -10.24 8.85 0.07
N ALA A 19 -10.55 8.32 1.26
CA ALA A 19 -11.55 8.91 2.17
C ALA A 19 -11.18 10.33 2.61
N GLU A 20 -9.88 10.60 2.81
CA GLU A 20 -9.34 11.91 3.15
C GLU A 20 -9.09 12.81 1.93
N GLN A 21 -9.47 12.39 0.72
CA GLN A 21 -9.22 13.12 -0.54
C GLN A 21 -7.74 13.47 -0.77
N ARG A 22 -6.81 12.66 -0.22
CA ARG A 22 -5.37 12.77 -0.45
C ARG A 22 -4.93 11.94 -1.64
N ALA A 23 -3.99 12.48 -2.41
CA ALA A 23 -3.24 11.70 -3.38
C ALA A 23 -2.12 10.93 -2.67
N GLU A 24 -1.98 9.65 -3.00
CA GLU A 24 -0.82 8.84 -2.59
C GLU A 24 0.04 8.57 -3.81
N THR A 25 1.36 8.52 -3.60
CA THR A 25 2.34 8.10 -4.59
C THR A 25 3.11 6.90 -4.05
N LEU A 26 3.92 6.28 -4.91
CA LEU A 26 4.83 5.23 -4.45
C LEU A 26 5.76 5.73 -3.33
N ASP A 27 6.22 6.98 -3.42
CA ASP A 27 7.14 7.58 -2.45
C ASP A 27 6.46 7.83 -1.11
N THR A 28 5.24 8.40 -1.11
CA THR A 28 4.49 8.64 0.13
C THR A 28 4.15 7.33 0.85
N LEU A 29 3.82 6.27 0.08
CA LEU A 29 3.56 4.94 0.64
C LEU A 29 4.82 4.33 1.26
N VAL A 30 5.97 4.47 0.60
CA VAL A 30 7.27 3.99 1.09
C VAL A 30 7.67 4.68 2.39
N GLU A 31 7.55 6.01 2.44
CA GLU A 31 7.87 6.81 3.63
C GLU A 31 6.93 6.48 4.80
N ARG A 32 5.62 6.43 4.53
CA ARG A 32 4.60 6.16 5.55
C ARG A 32 4.75 4.76 6.13
N LEU A 33 4.96 3.75 5.29
CA LEU A 33 5.02 2.35 5.71
C LEU A 33 6.43 1.91 6.12
N ARG A 34 7.45 2.73 5.86
CA ARG A 34 8.88 2.44 6.12
C ARG A 34 9.34 1.08 5.58
N VAL A 35 8.91 0.78 4.36
CA VAL A 35 9.24 -0.46 3.64
C VAL A 35 10.05 -0.15 2.38
N ARG A 36 10.73 -1.13 1.80
CA ARG A 36 11.54 -0.91 0.60
C ARG A 36 10.64 -0.56 -0.58
N ARG A 37 11.06 0.42 -1.39
CA ARG A 37 10.36 0.84 -2.63
C ARG A 37 10.06 -0.34 -3.55
N LYS A 38 11.03 -1.25 -3.71
CA LYS A 38 10.87 -2.47 -4.52
C LYS A 38 9.69 -3.31 -4.05
N ASP A 39 9.58 -3.56 -2.74
CA ASP A 39 8.53 -4.42 -2.19
C ASP A 39 7.13 -3.79 -2.36
N VAL A 40 7.02 -2.47 -2.16
CA VAL A 40 5.77 -1.74 -2.42
C VAL A 40 5.38 -1.84 -3.88
N ARG A 41 6.31 -1.53 -4.79
CA ARG A 41 6.08 -1.57 -6.23
C ARG A 41 5.70 -2.97 -6.72
N ASP A 42 6.40 -4.00 -6.27
CA ASP A 42 6.14 -5.39 -6.65
C ASP A 42 4.75 -5.82 -6.12
N THR A 43 4.37 -5.42 -4.90
CA THR A 43 3.05 -5.71 -4.33
C THR A 43 1.93 -4.96 -5.04
N LEU A 44 2.11 -3.67 -5.33
CA LEU A 44 1.18 -2.87 -6.13
C LEU A 44 0.97 -3.46 -7.52
N THR A 45 2.04 -3.97 -8.15
CA THR A 45 1.95 -4.65 -9.45
C THR A 45 1.07 -5.91 -9.37
N VAL A 46 1.19 -6.69 -8.28
CA VAL A 46 0.32 -7.86 -8.06
C VAL A 46 -1.13 -7.44 -7.84
N LEU A 47 -1.38 -6.43 -6.99
CA LEU A 47 -2.73 -5.90 -6.75
C LEU A 47 -3.37 -5.33 -8.02
N HIS A 48 -2.56 -4.74 -8.90
CA HIS A 48 -3.02 -4.26 -10.21
C HIS A 48 -3.50 -5.38 -11.11
N ARG A 49 -2.69 -6.44 -11.22
CA ARG A 49 -3.05 -7.64 -12.00
C ARG A 49 -4.29 -8.33 -11.43
N GLN A 50 -4.53 -8.21 -10.13
CA GLN A 50 -5.74 -8.71 -9.45
C GLN A 50 -6.95 -7.78 -9.59
N GLY A 51 -6.81 -6.63 -10.27
CA GLY A 51 -7.90 -5.69 -10.47
C GLY A 51 -8.31 -4.93 -9.20
N MET A 52 -7.43 -4.81 -8.21
CA MET A 52 -7.69 -4.11 -6.94
C MET A 52 -7.15 -2.66 -6.95
N VAL A 53 -6.07 -2.41 -7.68
CA VAL A 53 -5.43 -1.09 -7.76
C VAL A 53 -5.17 -0.73 -9.22
N ASP A 54 -5.55 0.47 -9.67
CA ASP A 54 -5.00 1.06 -10.88
C ASP A 54 -3.69 1.76 -10.51
N VAL A 55 -2.55 1.13 -10.81
CA VAL A 55 -1.22 1.64 -10.45
C VAL A 55 -0.82 2.84 -11.30
N LEU A 56 -1.34 2.96 -12.52
CA LEU A 56 -1.07 4.12 -13.38
C LEU A 56 -1.70 5.39 -12.81
N ARG A 57 -2.87 5.25 -12.17
CA ARG A 57 -3.58 6.34 -11.52
C ARG A 57 -3.35 6.41 -10.00
N MET A 58 -2.65 5.43 -9.44
CA MET A 58 -2.51 5.20 -8.00
C MET A 58 -3.85 5.25 -7.24
N ARG A 59 -4.88 4.60 -7.80
CA ARG A 59 -6.25 4.60 -7.24
C ARG A 59 -6.75 3.18 -7.03
N LEU A 60 -7.58 3.00 -6.01
CA LEU A 60 -8.28 1.75 -5.81
C LEU A 60 -9.38 1.59 -6.86
N THR A 61 -9.56 0.36 -7.33
CA THR A 61 -10.80 -0.03 -8.02
C THR A 61 -11.92 -0.21 -6.98
N LEU A 62 -13.16 -0.46 -7.43
CA LEU A 62 -14.27 -0.70 -6.50
C LEU A 62 -13.98 -1.90 -5.57
N SER A 63 -13.44 -2.99 -6.09
CA SER A 63 -13.11 -4.18 -5.30
C SER A 63 -11.99 -3.91 -4.30
N GLY A 64 -10.91 -3.24 -4.74
CA GLY A 64 -9.82 -2.84 -3.84
C GLY A 64 -10.28 -1.87 -2.76
N PHE A 65 -11.19 -0.96 -3.10
CA PHE A 65 -11.76 -0.02 -2.13
C PHE A 65 -12.64 -0.73 -1.10
N ALA A 66 -13.52 -1.65 -1.52
CA ALA A 66 -14.35 -2.42 -0.59
C ALA A 66 -13.51 -3.23 0.42
N ILE A 67 -12.43 -3.87 -0.06
CA ILE A 67 -11.52 -4.61 0.83
C ILE A 67 -10.74 -3.64 1.74
N GLY A 68 -10.14 -2.59 1.16
CA GLY A 68 -9.35 -1.63 1.92
C GLY A 68 -10.15 -0.89 2.98
N SER A 69 -11.40 -0.51 2.68
CA SER A 69 -12.29 0.17 3.61
C SER A 69 -12.76 -0.73 4.75
N ALA A 70 -13.01 -2.02 4.48
CA ALA A 70 -13.33 -3.00 5.52
C ALA A 70 -12.20 -3.18 6.54
N LEU A 71 -10.96 -2.89 6.13
CA LEU A 71 -9.79 -2.92 7.01
C LEU A 71 -9.59 -1.63 7.80
N ILE A 72 -10.25 -0.51 7.46
CA ILE A 72 -10.09 0.75 8.20
C ILE A 72 -10.51 0.56 9.66
N GLY A 73 -9.66 1.04 10.58
CA GLY A 73 -9.86 0.88 12.02
C GLY A 73 -9.38 -0.47 12.58
N GLN A 74 -8.98 -1.42 11.73
CA GLN A 74 -8.36 -2.67 12.19
C GLN A 74 -6.86 -2.49 12.42
N THR A 75 -6.37 -3.02 13.54
CA THR A 75 -4.94 -3.11 13.83
C THR A 75 -4.34 -4.27 13.03
N LEU A 76 -3.71 -3.95 11.90
CA LEU A 76 -3.00 -4.94 11.10
C LEU A 76 -1.67 -5.35 11.79
N PRO A 77 -1.19 -6.59 11.59
CA PRO A 77 0.11 -7.00 12.09
C PRO A 77 1.23 -6.08 11.61
N ALA A 78 2.20 -5.81 12.48
CA ALA A 78 3.28 -4.89 12.17
C ALA A 78 4.10 -5.38 10.96
N LEU A 79 4.29 -4.49 9.98
CA LEU A 79 5.27 -4.69 8.92
C LEU A 79 6.67 -4.64 9.55
N ARG A 80 7.52 -5.62 9.25
CA ARG A 80 8.95 -5.51 9.60
C ARG A 80 9.54 -4.35 8.80
N ALA A 81 9.72 -3.21 9.45
CA ALA A 81 10.25 -2.00 8.84
C ALA A 81 11.64 -2.26 8.27
N ALA A 82 11.91 -1.72 7.08
CA ALA A 82 13.23 -1.76 6.50
C ALA A 82 14.14 -0.73 7.22
N PRO A 83 15.45 -1.03 7.37
CA PRO A 83 16.40 -0.03 7.87
C PRO A 83 16.42 1.18 6.93
N ARG A 84 16.58 2.40 7.49
CA ARG A 84 16.47 3.67 6.76
C ARG A 84 17.41 3.76 5.55
N SER A 85 18.59 3.15 5.63
CA SER A 85 19.57 3.06 4.53
C SER A 85 19.03 2.29 3.32
N ALA A 86 18.17 1.29 3.53
CA ALA A 86 17.57 0.50 2.46
C ALA A 86 16.35 1.18 1.80
N ILE A 87 15.87 2.29 2.36
CA ILE A 87 14.77 3.09 1.82
C ILE A 87 15.32 4.16 0.87
N ALA A 88 16.51 4.70 1.16
CA ALA A 88 17.18 5.73 0.36
C ALA A 88 17.96 5.21 -0.85
N ALA A 89 18.37 3.93 -0.83
CA ALA A 89 19.05 3.29 -1.96
C ALA A 89 18.03 2.84 -3.01
N ALA A 90 17.67 3.74 -3.93
CA ALA A 90 16.90 3.46 -5.14
C ALA A 90 17.47 4.26 -6.31
#